data_AF-A0AAD6SPU7-F1
#
_entry.id   AF-A0AAD6SPU7-F1
#
_cell.length_a   1.000
_cell.length_b   1.000
_cell.length_c   1.000
_cell.angle_alpha   90.00
_cell.angle_beta   90.00
_cell.angle_gamma   90.00
#
_symmetry.space_group_name_H-M   'P 1'
#
loop_
_entity.id
_entity.type
_entity.pdbx_description
1 polymer ?
#
loop_
_entity_poly.entity_id
_entity_poly.type
_entity_poly.pdbx_seq_one_letter_code
_entity_poly.pdbx_strand_id
1 'polypeptide(L)'
;AVCQTWRDIALGTPALWATLALRFDLIDRAFASEPGNVDALADRWLQRAAPLPLSILFSALPQYSAHSPPAVTPLHIRNIIHKYAHMIQYLQLNMSMADLRQTELNSVNFPLLRRAAFVDHDDEESPPDPIHSLIFVFGVFCLRRCPRLRELFVFDGGILSSTWPVAAVDKI
;
A
#
# COMPACT_ATOMS: atom_id res chain seq x y z
N ALA A 1 -4.35 -21.63 -22.48
CA ALA A 1 -3.71 -21.94 -21.19
C ALA A 1 -2.26 -22.35 -21.44
N VAL A 2 -1.31 -21.89 -20.61
CA VAL A 2 0.08 -22.38 -20.63
C VAL A 2 0.08 -23.84 -20.12
N CYS A 3 1.02 -24.70 -20.57
CA CYS A 3 1.00 -26.13 -20.22
C CYS A 3 1.12 -26.36 -18.69
N GLN A 4 0.76 -27.57 -18.22
CA GLN A 4 0.75 -27.92 -16.79
C GLN A 4 2.09 -27.62 -16.10
N THR A 5 3.19 -27.94 -16.77
CA THR A 5 4.56 -27.71 -16.26
C THR A 5 4.81 -26.24 -15.88
N TRP A 6 4.40 -25.28 -16.72
CA TRP A 6 4.58 -23.86 -16.42
C TRP A 6 3.73 -23.40 -15.23
N ARG A 7 2.53 -23.98 -15.09
CA ARG A 7 1.67 -23.71 -13.92
C ARG A 7 2.34 -24.21 -12.64
N ASP A 8 2.89 -25.41 -12.67
CA ASP A 8 3.55 -26.02 -11.51
C ASP A 8 4.80 -25.23 -11.10
N ILE A 9 5.60 -24.79 -12.09
CA ILE A 9 6.75 -23.89 -11.85
C ILE A 9 6.28 -22.58 -11.22
N ALA A 10 5.26 -21.93 -11.79
CA ALA A 10 4.75 -20.66 -11.28
C ALA A 10 4.22 -20.79 -9.84
N LEU A 11 3.39 -21.80 -9.57
CA LEU A 11 2.81 -22.04 -8.25
C LEU A 11 3.86 -22.49 -7.22
N GLY A 12 4.91 -23.20 -7.65
CA GLY A 12 5.99 -23.69 -6.81
C GLY A 12 7.15 -22.71 -6.57
N THR A 13 7.09 -21.48 -7.11
CA THR A 13 8.16 -20.48 -6.99
C THR A 13 7.69 -19.29 -6.12
N PRO A 14 7.89 -19.32 -4.78
CA PRO A 14 7.41 -18.27 -3.87
C PRO A 14 7.83 -16.85 -4.23
N ALA A 15 9.03 -16.67 -4.78
CA ALA A 15 9.57 -15.36 -5.15
C ALA A 15 8.70 -14.62 -6.18
N LEU A 16 7.97 -15.34 -7.04
CA LEU A 16 7.04 -14.73 -8.00
C LEU A 16 5.82 -14.08 -7.33
N TRP A 17 5.49 -14.51 -6.11
CA TRP A 17 4.31 -14.07 -5.35
C TRP A 17 4.67 -13.05 -4.26
N ALA A 18 5.96 -12.81 -4.00
CA ALA A 18 6.44 -11.90 -2.95
C ALA A 18 6.14 -10.42 -3.24
N THR A 19 5.69 -10.09 -4.46
CA THR A 19 5.21 -8.76 -4.80
C THR A 19 3.73 -8.81 -5.13
N LEU A 20 2.94 -7.97 -4.46
CA LEU A 20 1.53 -7.75 -4.75
C LEU A 20 1.35 -6.30 -5.18
N ALA A 21 0.88 -6.10 -6.41
CA ALA A 21 0.52 -4.78 -6.93
C ALA A 21 -0.97 -4.78 -7.27
N LEU A 22 -1.76 -4.01 -6.52
CA LEU A 22 -3.20 -3.87 -6.71
C LEU A 22 -3.52 -2.49 -7.26
N ARG A 23 -4.04 -2.48 -8.49
CA ARG A 23 -4.51 -1.31 -9.21
C ARG A 23 -6.02 -1.24 -9.14
N PHE A 24 -6.56 -0.30 -8.36
CA PHE A 24 -7.99 -0.24 -8.04
C PHE A 24 -8.84 0.14 -9.25
N ASP A 25 -8.26 0.85 -10.20
CA ASP A 25 -8.85 1.20 -11.49
C ASP A 25 -8.99 0.00 -12.44
N LEU A 26 -8.22 -1.07 -12.21
CA LEU A 26 -8.19 -2.25 -13.09
C LEU A 26 -8.97 -3.44 -12.54
N ILE A 27 -9.40 -3.39 -11.29
CA ILE A 27 -10.18 -4.48 -10.70
C ILE A 27 -11.62 -4.35 -11.18
N ASP A 28 -12.13 -5.43 -11.78
CA ASP A 28 -13.52 -5.52 -12.20
C ASP A 28 -14.45 -5.18 -11.03
N ARG A 29 -15.33 -4.20 -11.24
CA ARG A 29 -16.28 -3.74 -10.22
C ARG A 29 -17.21 -4.85 -9.76
N ALA A 30 -17.65 -5.72 -10.68
CA ALA A 30 -18.51 -6.85 -10.33
C ALA A 30 -17.76 -7.78 -9.38
N PHE A 31 -16.50 -8.07 -9.68
CA PHE A 31 -15.64 -8.91 -8.84
C PHE A 31 -15.40 -8.28 -7.46
N ALA A 32 -15.15 -6.97 -7.40
CA ALA A 32 -14.87 -6.27 -6.15
C ALA A 32 -16.12 -5.95 -5.32
N SER A 33 -17.30 -5.90 -5.94
CA SER A 33 -18.57 -5.67 -5.25
C SER A 33 -18.99 -6.84 -4.37
N GLU A 34 -18.47 -8.04 -4.66
CA GLU A 34 -18.65 -9.20 -3.82
C GLU A 34 -17.77 -9.07 -2.55
N PRO A 35 -18.39 -9.04 -1.35
CA PRO A 35 -17.66 -8.86 -0.10
C PRO A 35 -16.57 -9.90 0.09
N GLY A 36 -15.34 -9.45 0.34
CA GLY A 36 -14.21 -10.33 0.66
C GLY A 36 -13.49 -10.94 -0.55
N ASN A 37 -13.92 -10.67 -1.79
CA ASN A 37 -13.23 -11.20 -2.98
C ASN A 37 -11.81 -10.66 -3.13
N VAL A 38 -11.62 -9.36 -2.87
CA VAL A 38 -10.31 -8.71 -2.92
C VAL A 38 -9.39 -9.28 -1.83
N ASP A 39 -9.93 -9.43 -0.61
CA ASP A 39 -9.19 -10.00 0.53
C ASP A 39 -8.79 -11.46 0.26
N ALA A 40 -9.73 -12.29 -0.23
CA ALA A 40 -9.46 -13.69 -0.57
C ALA A 40 -8.50 -13.85 -1.77
N LEU A 41 -8.51 -12.91 -2.71
CA LEU A 41 -7.54 -12.89 -3.81
C LEU A 41 -6.14 -12.56 -3.28
N ALA A 42 -6.02 -11.49 -2.50
CA ALA A 42 -4.77 -11.08 -1.87
C ALA A 42 -4.22 -12.18 -0.96
N ASP A 43 -5.09 -12.84 -0.19
CA ASP A 43 -4.73 -13.97 0.67
C ASP A 43 -4.12 -15.12 -0.12
N ARG A 44 -4.81 -15.58 -1.17
CA ARG A 44 -4.31 -16.68 -2.01
C ARG A 44 -3.02 -16.31 -2.72
N TRP A 45 -2.82 -15.05 -3.06
CA TRP A 45 -1.58 -14.55 -3.64
C TRP A 45 -0.45 -14.58 -2.62
N LEU A 46 -0.64 -13.94 -1.47
CA LEU A 46 0.40 -13.72 -0.46
C LEU A 46 0.74 -14.98 0.35
N GLN A 47 -0.18 -15.92 0.51
CA GLN A 47 0.12 -17.22 1.13
C GLN A 47 1.18 -18.01 0.35
N ARG A 48 1.26 -17.85 -0.98
CA ARG A 48 2.27 -18.52 -1.81
C ARG A 48 3.67 -17.93 -1.66
N ALA A 49 3.75 -16.69 -1.19
CA ALA A 49 5.02 -16.00 -0.98
C ALA A 49 5.72 -16.44 0.32
N ALA A 50 4.99 -17.01 1.28
CA ALA A 50 5.54 -17.36 2.58
C ALA A 50 6.72 -18.35 2.44
N PRO A 51 7.83 -18.15 3.19
CA PRO A 51 8.04 -17.16 4.26
C PRO A 51 8.74 -15.86 3.80
N LEU A 52 8.75 -15.53 2.50
CA LEU A 52 9.54 -14.41 1.97
C LEU A 52 9.00 -13.04 2.42
N PRO A 53 9.88 -12.04 2.62
CA PRO A 53 9.47 -10.66 2.80
C PRO A 53 8.65 -10.14 1.63
N LEU A 54 7.61 -9.34 1.92
CA LEU A 54 6.63 -8.87 0.94
C LEU A 54 6.87 -7.44 0.49
N SER A 55 6.57 -7.20 -0.78
CA SER A 55 6.45 -5.87 -1.37
C SER A 55 4.99 -5.65 -1.78
N ILE A 56 4.30 -4.71 -1.14
CA ILE A 56 2.88 -4.44 -1.41
C ILE A 56 2.72 -3.03 -1.95
N LEU A 57 2.07 -2.93 -3.11
CA LEU A 57 1.80 -1.68 -3.81
C LEU A 57 0.30 -1.57 -4.05
N PHE A 58 -0.29 -0.49 -3.57
CA PHE A 58 -1.69 -0.15 -3.77
C PHE A 58 -1.77 1.16 -4.56
N SER A 59 -2.53 1.19 -5.64
CA SER A 59 -2.70 2.41 -6.42
C SER A 59 -4.09 2.58 -7.01
N ALA A 60 -4.67 3.77 -6.82
CA ALA A 60 -5.75 4.28 -7.66
C ALA A 60 -5.19 5.20 -8.75
N LEU A 61 -5.83 5.26 -9.92
CA LEU A 61 -5.64 6.39 -10.82
C LEU A 61 -6.60 7.53 -10.41
N PRO A 62 -6.17 8.81 -10.46
CA PRO A 62 -7.00 9.96 -10.06
C PRO A 62 -8.32 10.07 -10.84
N GLN A 63 -8.26 9.71 -12.12
CA GLN A 63 -9.27 9.98 -13.14
C GLN A 63 -10.55 9.12 -13.10
N TYR A 64 -10.80 8.35 -12.04
CA TYR A 64 -12.01 7.52 -11.89
C TYR A 64 -12.92 7.90 -10.71
N SER A 65 -12.59 8.94 -9.93
CA SER A 65 -13.25 9.25 -8.65
C SER A 65 -14.55 10.05 -8.72
N ALA A 66 -14.85 10.78 -9.81
CA ALA A 66 -15.97 11.72 -9.78
C ALA A 66 -17.37 11.05 -9.82
N HIS A 67 -17.52 9.85 -10.38
CA HIS A 67 -18.85 9.31 -10.73
C HIS A 67 -19.12 7.88 -10.27
N SER A 68 -18.22 7.26 -9.51
CA SER A 68 -18.46 5.92 -9.00
C SER A 68 -17.60 5.58 -7.79
N PRO A 69 -18.16 4.92 -6.76
CA PRO A 69 -17.38 4.46 -5.62
C PRO A 69 -16.30 3.47 -6.06
N PRO A 70 -15.09 3.52 -5.46
CA PRO A 70 -14.01 2.61 -5.80
C PRO A 70 -14.39 1.17 -5.46
N ALA A 71 -14.03 0.26 -6.36
CA ALA A 71 -14.16 -1.19 -6.18
C ALA A 71 -13.42 -1.68 -4.91
N VAL A 72 -12.25 -1.12 -4.64
CA VAL A 72 -11.47 -1.43 -3.44
C VAL A 72 -11.56 -0.28 -2.46
N THR A 73 -12.12 -0.56 -1.30
CA THR A 73 -12.20 0.41 -0.20
C THR A 73 -10.91 0.41 0.65
N PRO A 74 -10.64 1.49 1.40
CA PRO A 74 -9.56 1.54 2.38
C PRO A 74 -9.59 0.39 3.39
N LEU A 75 -10.77 -0.17 3.66
CA LEU A 75 -10.94 -1.32 4.56
C LEU A 75 -10.25 -2.59 4.04
N HIS A 76 -10.30 -2.87 2.73
CA HIS A 76 -9.60 -4.02 2.15
C HIS A 76 -8.08 -3.86 2.30
N ILE A 77 -7.59 -2.65 2.03
CA ILE A 77 -6.18 -2.29 2.16
C ILE A 77 -5.72 -2.50 3.60
N ARG A 78 -6.49 -1.99 4.57
CA ARG A 78 -6.28 -2.21 5.99
C ARG A 78 -6.22 -3.70 6.33
N ASN A 79 -7.20 -4.49 5.90
CA ASN A 79 -7.26 -5.92 6.20
C ASN A 79 -6.03 -6.67 5.69
N ILE A 80 -5.64 -6.43 4.43
CA ILE A 80 -4.46 -7.05 3.82
C ILE A 80 -3.19 -6.63 4.56
N ILE A 81 -3.02 -5.34 4.82
CA ILE A 81 -1.83 -4.82 5.50
C ILE A 81 -1.72 -5.37 6.92
N HIS A 82 -2.80 -5.33 7.72
CA HIS A 82 -2.80 -5.84 9.08
C HIS A 82 -2.41 -7.32 9.13
N LYS A 83 -2.98 -8.13 8.24
CA LYS A 83 -2.74 -9.57 8.21
C LYS A 83 -1.29 -9.91 7.87
N TYR A 84 -0.70 -9.19 6.93
CA TYR A 84 0.63 -9.49 6.40
C TYR A 84 1.75 -8.57 6.93
N ALA A 85 1.44 -7.65 7.85
CA ALA A 85 2.37 -6.63 8.37
C ALA A 85 3.74 -7.16 8.79
N HIS A 86 3.75 -8.33 9.43
CA HIS A 86 4.95 -8.98 9.92
C HIS A 86 5.93 -9.40 8.81
N MET A 87 5.46 -9.51 7.56
CA MET A 87 6.26 -9.89 6.40
C MET A 87 6.60 -8.69 5.50
N ILE A 88 5.89 -7.57 5.59
CA ILE A 88 6.03 -6.44 4.67
C ILE A 88 7.40 -5.76 4.88
N GLN A 89 8.23 -5.76 3.83
CA GLN A 89 9.49 -5.02 3.78
C GLN A 89 9.40 -3.73 2.97
N TYR A 90 8.46 -3.65 2.03
CA TYR A 90 8.19 -2.48 1.21
C TYR A 90 6.68 -2.27 1.08
N LEU A 91 6.24 -1.06 1.39
CA LEU A 91 4.84 -0.64 1.29
C LEU A 91 4.76 0.62 0.44
N GLN A 92 3.94 0.59 -0.61
CA GLN A 92 3.59 1.78 -1.37
C GLN A 92 2.07 1.96 -1.38
N LEU A 93 1.61 3.12 -0.92
CA LEU A 93 0.20 3.51 -0.95
C LEU A 93 0.04 4.73 -1.83
N ASN A 94 -0.82 4.61 -2.83
CA ASN A 94 -1.13 5.68 -3.75
C ASN A 94 -2.65 5.94 -3.73
N MET A 95 -3.06 6.86 -2.86
CA MET A 95 -4.45 7.16 -2.47
C MET A 95 -4.53 8.53 -1.77
N SER A 96 -5.74 9.09 -1.69
CA SER A 96 -6.01 10.32 -0.94
C SER A 96 -5.60 10.22 0.52
N MET A 97 -5.31 11.36 1.15
CA MET A 97 -5.04 11.41 2.58
C MET A 97 -6.26 11.03 3.42
N ALA A 98 -7.47 11.30 2.93
CA ALA A 98 -8.71 10.88 3.56
C ALA A 98 -8.84 9.35 3.63
N ASP A 99 -8.51 8.65 2.54
CA ASP A 99 -8.52 7.18 2.47
C ASP A 99 -7.40 6.58 3.32
N LEU A 100 -6.21 7.17 3.27
CA LEU A 100 -5.08 6.73 4.08
C LEU A 100 -5.43 6.74 5.58
N ARG A 101 -6.10 7.79 6.07
CA ARG A 101 -6.52 7.86 7.49
C ARG A 101 -7.46 6.71 7.87
N GLN A 102 -8.31 6.27 6.95
CA GLN A 102 -9.23 5.15 7.18
C GLN A 102 -8.51 3.79 7.24
N THR A 103 -7.26 3.70 6.77
CA THR A 103 -6.49 2.45 6.83
C THR A 103 -5.94 2.13 8.23
N GLU A 104 -5.95 3.08 9.18
CA GLU A 104 -5.52 2.89 10.57
C GLU A 104 -4.11 2.28 10.75
N LEU A 105 -3.17 2.60 9.85
CA LEU A 105 -1.81 2.03 9.84
C LEU A 105 -1.01 2.31 11.12
N ASN A 106 -1.38 3.36 11.85
CA ASN A 106 -0.79 3.71 13.15
C ASN A 106 -0.95 2.59 14.21
N SER A 107 -1.94 1.71 14.04
CA SER A 107 -2.19 0.58 14.93
C SER A 107 -1.33 -0.66 14.59
N VAL A 108 -0.70 -0.69 13.42
CA VAL A 108 0.00 -1.86 12.86
C VAL A 108 1.47 -1.87 13.27
N ASN A 109 2.01 -3.07 13.53
CA ASN A 109 3.45 -3.26 13.76
C ASN A 109 4.11 -3.84 12.50
N PHE A 110 5.15 -3.16 12.01
CA PHE A 110 5.88 -3.54 10.82
C PHE A 110 7.34 -3.89 11.14
N PRO A 111 7.61 -5.08 11.67
CA PRO A 111 8.94 -5.47 12.12
C PRO A 111 9.97 -5.55 10.98
N LEU A 112 9.53 -5.74 9.74
CA LEU A 112 10.39 -5.90 8.57
C LEU A 112 10.41 -4.70 7.62
N LEU A 113 9.54 -3.70 7.80
CA LEU A 113 9.40 -2.60 6.85
C LEU A 113 10.68 -1.77 6.78
N ARG A 114 11.26 -1.69 5.58
CA ARG A 114 12.49 -0.97 5.27
C ARG A 114 12.25 0.26 4.42
N ARG A 115 11.22 0.20 3.57
CA ARG A 115 10.87 1.27 2.63
C ARG A 115 9.38 1.50 2.68
N ALA A 116 8.97 2.76 2.76
CA ALA A 116 7.58 3.16 2.66
C ALA A 116 7.45 4.31 1.65
N ALA A 117 6.45 4.25 0.78
CA ALA A 117 6.17 5.28 -0.20
C ALA A 117 4.69 5.66 -0.15
N PHE A 118 4.41 6.95 -0.07
CA PHE A 118 3.05 7.49 -0.04
C PHE A 118 2.93 8.51 -1.16
N VAL A 119 1.94 8.33 -2.02
CA VAL A 119 1.66 9.22 -3.13
C VAL A 119 0.25 9.74 -2.90
N ASP A 120 0.14 11.04 -2.67
CA ASP A 120 -1.15 11.71 -2.57
C ASP A 120 -1.63 12.10 -3.97
N HIS A 121 -2.93 11.91 -4.20
CA HIS A 121 -3.61 12.17 -5.46
C HIS A 121 -4.74 13.20 -5.30
N ASP A 122 -4.88 13.82 -4.13
CA ASP A 122 -5.87 14.86 -3.94
C ASP A 122 -5.64 16.00 -4.95
N ASP A 123 -6.68 16.34 -5.72
CA ASP A 123 -6.61 17.29 -6.82
C ASP A 123 -6.13 18.68 -6.32
N GLU A 124 -5.27 19.35 -7.10
CA GLU A 124 -4.60 20.63 -6.80
C GLU A 124 -5.54 21.81 -6.44
N GLU A 125 -6.87 21.63 -6.44
CA GLU A 125 -7.83 22.65 -6.04
C GLU A 125 -7.93 22.86 -4.52
N SER A 126 -7.34 21.99 -3.69
CA SER A 126 -7.24 22.25 -2.25
C SER A 126 -6.14 23.27 -1.93
N PRO A 127 -6.40 24.25 -1.04
CA PRO A 127 -5.42 25.29 -0.72
C PRO A 127 -4.10 24.70 -0.21
N PRO A 128 -2.96 25.36 -0.47
CA PRO A 128 -1.60 24.81 -0.41
C PRO A 128 -1.02 24.54 1.00
N ASP A 129 -1.82 24.11 1.96
CA ASP A 129 -1.36 23.58 3.25
C ASP A 129 -1.22 22.01 3.35
N PRO A 130 -0.94 21.21 2.28
CA PRO A 130 -0.86 19.75 2.42
C PRO A 130 0.49 19.26 2.99
N ILE A 131 1.60 19.96 2.75
CA ILE A 131 2.95 19.46 3.10
C ILE A 131 3.15 19.33 4.63
N HIS A 132 2.63 20.28 5.41
CA HIS A 132 2.69 20.20 6.87
C HIS A 132 1.79 19.10 7.44
N SER A 133 0.67 18.79 6.79
CA SER A 133 -0.22 17.70 7.19
C SER A 133 0.40 16.32 6.96
N LEU A 134 1.12 16.13 5.84
CA LEU A 134 1.80 14.87 5.54
C LEU A 134 2.91 14.56 6.55
N ILE A 135 3.77 15.55 6.84
CA ILE A 135 4.86 15.37 7.81
C ILE A 135 4.30 15.06 9.21
N PHE A 136 3.22 15.72 9.64
CA PHE A 136 2.61 15.48 10.94
C PHE A 136 1.95 14.10 11.05
N VAL A 137 1.21 13.67 10.02
CA VAL A 137 0.55 12.36 10.01
C VAL A 137 1.57 11.22 9.95
N PHE A 138 2.64 11.37 9.16
CA PHE A 138 3.64 10.30 9.02
C PHE A 138 4.68 10.27 10.13
N GLY A 139 5.26 11.41 10.49
CA GLY A 139 6.30 11.50 11.52
C GLY A 139 5.80 11.05 12.90
N VAL A 140 4.55 11.38 13.26
CA VAL A 140 4.05 11.14 14.62
C VAL A 140 3.41 9.75 14.79
N PHE A 141 2.72 9.21 13.77
CA PHE A 141 1.80 8.09 13.98
C PHE A 141 2.21 6.74 13.38
N CYS A 142 2.83 6.69 12.20
CA CYS A 142 3.05 5.41 11.50
C CYS A 142 4.43 4.78 11.78
N LEU A 143 5.43 5.58 12.15
CA LEU A 143 6.82 5.13 12.14
C LEU A 143 7.31 4.57 13.48
N ARG A 144 6.61 4.84 14.58
CA ARG A 144 6.99 4.35 15.91
C ARG A 144 7.08 2.82 16.00
N ARG A 145 6.40 2.11 15.09
CA ARG A 145 6.34 0.64 15.05
C ARG A 145 7.04 0.04 13.83
N CYS A 146 8.05 0.73 13.29
CA CYS A 146 8.81 0.32 12.13
C CYS A 146 10.33 0.32 12.43
N PRO A 147 10.85 -0.59 13.28
CA PRO A 147 12.23 -0.55 13.79
C PRO A 147 13.32 -0.69 12.71
N ARG A 148 12.93 -1.04 11.47
CA ARG A 148 13.84 -1.26 10.35
C ARG A 148 13.65 -0.27 9.20
N LEU A 149 12.79 0.74 9.36
CA LEU A 149 12.55 1.69 8.28
C LEU A 149 13.83 2.46 7.97
N ARG A 150 14.15 2.60 6.69
CA ARG A 150 15.35 3.29 6.20
C ARG A 150 15.01 4.41 5.25
N GLU A 151 13.99 4.21 4.42
CA GLU A 151 13.60 5.14 3.38
C GLU A 151 12.10 5.41 3.49
N LEU A 152 11.76 6.70 3.57
CA LEU A 152 10.40 7.19 3.50
C LEU A 152 10.31 8.15 2.30
N PHE A 153 9.40 7.84 1.40
CA PHE A 153 9.09 8.68 0.25
C PHE A 153 7.67 9.21 0.40
N VAL A 154 7.51 10.51 0.23
CA VAL A 154 6.21 11.17 0.15
C VAL A 154 6.19 11.94 -1.16
N PHE A 155 5.18 11.71 -1.98
CA PHE A 155 5.00 12.36 -3.27
C PHE A 155 3.69 13.13 -3.26
N ASP A 156 3.74 14.34 -3.80
CA ASP A 156 2.59 15.24 -3.92
C ASP A 156 2.49 15.62 -5.40
N GLY A 157 1.38 15.30 -6.06
CA GLY A 157 1.07 15.77 -7.42
C GLY A 157 2.08 15.41 -8.53
N GLY A 158 2.90 14.37 -8.36
CA GLY A 158 3.88 13.95 -9.37
C GLY A 158 5.25 14.66 -9.28
N ILE A 159 5.45 15.56 -8.33
CA ILE A 159 6.76 16.09 -7.98
C ILE A 159 7.30 15.26 -6.80
N LEU A 160 8.54 14.77 -6.92
CA LEU A 160 9.29 14.20 -5.80
C LEU A 160 9.44 15.28 -4.73
N SER A 161 8.55 15.29 -3.74
CA SER A 161 8.55 16.35 -2.74
C SER A 161 9.77 16.21 -1.83
N SER A 162 10.18 14.97 -1.50
CA SER A 162 11.34 14.72 -0.64
C SER A 162 11.67 13.23 -0.49
N THR A 163 12.95 12.93 -0.27
CA THR A 163 13.41 11.62 0.23
C THR A 163 14.06 11.86 1.59
N TRP A 164 13.51 11.27 2.65
CA TRP A 164 14.04 11.47 4.00
C TRP A 164 14.78 10.22 4.48
N PRO A 165 16.06 10.33 4.89
CA PRO A 165 16.65 9.29 5.72
C PRO A 165 15.92 9.30 7.08
N VAL A 166 15.51 8.13 7.57
CA VAL A 166 14.71 8.01 8.81
C VAL A 166 15.34 8.72 10.03
N ALA A 167 16.66 8.81 10.09
CA ALA A 167 17.38 9.56 11.12
C ALA A 167 17.04 11.07 11.19
N ALA A 168 16.46 11.64 10.13
CA ALA A 168 15.95 13.01 10.10
C ALA A 168 14.51 13.10 10.65
N VAL A 169 13.73 12.01 10.60
CA VAL A 169 12.33 11.98 11.04
C VAL A 169 12.23 11.88 12.56
N ASP A 170 13.16 11.19 13.23
CA ASP A 170 13.21 11.10 14.71
C ASP A 170 13.54 12.45 15.40
N LYS A 171 13.88 13.49 14.65
CA LYS A 171 14.21 14.83 15.17
C LYS A 171 13.08 15.86 15.00
N ILE A 172 11.96 15.44 14.41
CA ILE A 172 10.74 16.25 14.18
C ILE A 172 9.71 15.91 15.26
#